data_AF-A0A522XEQ1-F1
#
_entry.id   AF-A0A522XEQ1-F1
#
_cell.length_a   1.000
_cell.length_b   1.000
_cell.length_c   1.000
_cell.angle_alpha   90.00
_cell.angle_beta   90.00
_cell.angle_gamma   90.00
#
_symmetry.space_group_name_H-M   'P 1'
#
loop_
_entity.id
_entity.type
_entity.pdbx_description
1 polymer ?
#
loop_
_entity_poly.entity_id
_entity_poly.type
_entity_poly.pdbx_seq_one_letter_code
_entity_poly.pdbx_strand_id
1 'polypeptide(L)' 'MGESKRRKEALGEKYGQEPYILPWLPITKRQSEQFLKWSSRGAWAGIVALVIIWISVVFIGPSFGWWGLS' A
#
# COMPACT_ATOMS: atom_id res chain seq x y z
N MET A 1 12.69 -27.88 14.80
CA MET A 1 13.76 -27.54 13.82
C MET A 1 13.68 -28.32 12.48
N GLY A 2 12.87 -29.38 12.34
CA GLY A 2 12.82 -30.20 11.10
C GLY A 2 11.74 -29.84 10.07
N GLU A 3 10.68 -29.15 10.48
CA GLU A 3 9.55 -28.73 9.61
C GLU A 3 10.00 -27.80 8.48
N SER A 4 10.92 -26.87 8.77
CA SER A 4 11.44 -25.92 7.78
C SER A 4 12.31 -26.59 6.72
N LYS A 5 13.01 -27.69 7.06
CA LYS A 5 13.81 -28.48 6.10
C LYS A 5 12.92 -29.37 5.24
N ARG A 6 11.89 -30.00 5.82
CA ARG A 6 10.89 -30.78 5.08
C ARG A 6 10.08 -29.93 4.08
N ARG A 7 9.71 -28.70 4.46
CA ARG A 7 9.07 -27.76 3.52
C ARG A 7 10.01 -27.32 2.40
N LYS A 8 11.31 -27.18 2.67
CA LYS A 8 12.32 -26.86 1.65
C LYS A 8 12.49 -27.99 0.64
N GLU A 9 12.55 -29.24 1.10
CA GLU A 9 12.67 -30.41 0.22
C GLU A 9 11.40 -30.65 -0.62
N ALA A 10 10.22 -30.46 -0.05
CA ALA A 10 8.95 -30.60 -0.78
C ALA A 10 8.73 -29.52 -1.85
N LEU A 11 9.30 -28.32 -1.65
CA LEU A 11 9.18 -27.19 -2.58
C LEU A 11 10.31 -27.15 -3.62
N GLY A 12 11.41 -27.90 -3.43
CA GLY A 12 12.48 -28.06 -4.42
C GLY A 12 12.94 -26.75 -5.06
N GLU A 13 13.02 -26.70 -6.39
CA GLU A 13 13.35 -25.48 -7.16
C GLU A 13 12.34 -24.34 -7.03
N LYS A 14 11.14 -24.60 -6.49
CA LYS A 14 10.12 -23.57 -6.21
C LYS A 14 10.28 -22.94 -4.82
N TYR A 15 11.18 -23.45 -3.98
CA TYR A 15 11.48 -22.83 -2.69
C TYR A 15 12.25 -21.52 -2.90
N GLY A 16 11.53 -20.39 -2.88
CA GLY A 16 12.07 -19.06 -3.18
C GLY A 16 11.67 -18.50 -4.53
N GLN A 17 10.95 -19.27 -5.37
CA GLN A 17 10.30 -18.72 -6.55
C GLN A 17 8.93 -18.15 -6.14
N GLU A 18 8.79 -16.83 -6.22
CA GLU A 18 7.53 -16.18 -5.87
C GLU A 18 6.42 -16.64 -6.82
N PRO A 19 5.30 -17.18 -6.32
CA PRO A 19 4.32 -17.86 -7.15
C PRO A 19 3.63 -16.85 -8.06
N TYR A 20 3.85 -16.93 -9.37
CA TYR A 20 3.04 -16.22 -10.37
C TYR A 20 1.56 -16.41 -10.03
N ILE A 21 0.86 -15.29 -9.84
CA ILE A 21 -0.52 -15.28 -9.34
C ILE A 21 -1.45 -15.97 -10.35
N LEU A 22 -1.08 -15.99 -11.64
CA LEU A 22 -1.81 -16.65 -12.73
C LEU A 22 -0.83 -17.24 -13.76
N PRO A 23 -1.03 -18.48 -14.24
CA PRO A 23 -0.12 -19.15 -15.19
C PRO A 23 -0.20 -18.62 -16.63
N TRP A 24 -1.25 -17.87 -16.99
CA TRP A 24 -1.48 -17.37 -18.36
C TRP A 24 -1.07 -15.90 -18.58
N LEU A 25 -0.65 -15.20 -17.52
CA LEU A 25 -0.39 -13.77 -17.53
C LEU A 25 0.91 -13.53 -16.75
N PRO A 26 1.99 -13.08 -17.40
CA PRO A 26 3.30 -12.95 -16.79
C PRO A 26 3.38 -11.74 -15.86
N ILE A 27 2.45 -11.60 -14.92
CA ILE A 27 2.55 -10.66 -13.82
C ILE A 27 3.34 -11.37 -12.73
N THR A 28 4.61 -11.04 -12.65
CA THR A 28 5.48 -11.49 -11.56
C THR A 28 4.93 -10.96 -10.23
N LYS A 29 4.91 -11.77 -9.18
CA LYS A 29 4.58 -11.34 -7.81
C LYS A 29 5.30 -10.06 -7.40
N ARG A 30 6.56 -9.94 -7.82
CA ARG A 30 7.41 -8.76 -7.58
C ARG A 30 6.81 -7.47 -8.12
N GLN A 31 6.26 -7.47 -9.34
CA GLN A 31 5.62 -6.30 -9.94
C GLN A 31 4.33 -5.92 -9.20
N SER A 32 3.52 -6.91 -8.82
CA SER A 32 2.31 -6.66 -8.02
C SER A 32 2.65 -6.12 -6.63
N GLU A 33 3.64 -6.69 -5.94
CA GLU A 33 4.07 -6.22 -4.63
C GLU A 33 4.67 -4.80 -4.69
N GLN A 34 5.47 -4.49 -5.71
CA GLN A 34 5.99 -3.16 -5.93
C GLN A 34 4.86 -2.15 -6.23
N PHE A 35 3.91 -2.52 -7.07
CA PHE A 35 2.74 -1.69 -7.39
C PHE A 35 1.86 -1.44 -6.15
N LEU A 36 1.59 -2.49 -5.36
CA LEU A 36 0.83 -2.38 -4.12
C LEU A 36 1.59 -1.52 -3.09
N LYS A 37 2.90 -1.70 -2.95
CA LYS A 37 3.73 -0.89 -2.05
C LYS A 37 3.72 0.59 -2.46
N TRP A 38 3.82 0.89 -3.76
CA TRP A 38 3.77 2.25 -4.26
C TRP A 38 2.37 2.86 -4.12
N SER A 39 1.33 2.12 -4.47
CA SER A 39 -0.08 2.55 -4.35
C SER A 39 -0.48 2.79 -2.90
N SER A 40 -0.13 1.88 -1.98
CA SER A 40 -0.37 2.07 -0.55
C SER A 40 0.37 3.27 0.02
N ARG A 41 1.59 3.55 -0.46
CA ARG A 41 2.34 4.76 -0.08
C ARG A 41 1.70 6.02 -0.65
N GLY A 42 1.21 5.99 -1.89
CA GLY A 42 0.45 7.07 -2.51
C GLY A 42 -0.88 7.34 -1.81
N ALA A 43 -1.60 6.29 -1.42
CA ALA A 43 -2.85 6.39 -0.67
C ALA A 43 -2.64 7.08 0.69
N TRP A 44 -1.59 6.68 1.42
CA TRP A 44 -1.20 7.35 2.67
C TRP A 44 -0.84 8.82 2.44
N ALA A 45 -0.12 9.15 1.37
CA ALA A 45 0.18 10.54 1.02
C ALA A 45 -1.11 11.34 0.74
N GLY A 46 -2.08 10.76 0.05
CA GLY A 46 -3.39 11.37 -0.21
C GLY A 46 -4.19 11.62 1.06
N ILE A 47 -4.21 10.65 1.99
CA ILE A 47 -4.87 10.80 3.29
C ILE A 47 -4.23 11.95 4.09
N VAL A 48 -2.90 11.99 4.15
CA VAL A 48 -2.18 13.06 4.86
C VAL A 48 -2.47 14.42 4.21
N ALA A 49 -2.46 14.51 2.88
CA ALA A 49 -2.80 15.75 2.17
C ALA A 49 -4.23 16.21 2.45
N LEU A 50 -5.20 15.29 2.44
CA LEU A 50 -6.59 15.58 2.78
C LEU A 50 -6.74 16.11 4.21
N VAL A 51 -6.06 15.49 5.18
CA VAL A 51 -6.06 15.95 6.58
C VAL A 51 -5.45 17.35 6.70
N ILE A 52 -4.33 17.61 6.03
CA ILE A 52 -3.69 18.93 6.04
C ILE A 52 -4.66 19.98 5.49
N ILE A 53 -5.26 19.73 4.32
CA ILE A 53 -6.22 20.66 3.70
C ILE A 53 -7.42 20.86 4.63
N TRP A 54 -7.96 19.79 5.21
CA TRP A 54 -9.09 19.86 6.12
C TRP A 54 -8.76 20.74 7.35
N ILE A 55 -7.60 20.52 7.97
CA ILE A 55 -7.13 21.37 9.08
C ILE A 55 -6.95 22.81 8.60
N SER A 56 -6.32 23.04 7.44
CA SER A 56 -6.16 24.38 6.89
C SER A 56 -7.52 25.08 6.73
N VAL A 57 -8.53 24.42 6.18
CA VAL A 57 -9.87 24.99 6.01
C VAL A 57 -10.56 25.25 7.36
N VAL A 58 -10.44 24.31 8.31
CA VAL A 58 -11.03 24.43 9.66
C VAL A 58 -10.37 25.53 10.49
N PHE A 59 -9.09 25.84 10.28
CA PHE A 59 -8.40 26.91 11.03
C PHE A 59 -8.44 28.25 10.30
N ILE A 60 -8.18 28.27 9.00
CA ILE A 60 -8.19 29.49 8.19
C ILE A 60 -9.61 30.04 8.11
N GLY A 61 -10.62 29.19 7.90
CA GLY A 61 -11.98 29.68 7.73
C GLY A 61 -12.51 30.47 8.94
N PRO A 62 -12.32 30.04 10.21
CA PRO A 62 -12.75 30.84 11.36
C PRO A 62 -11.88 32.07 11.56
N SER A 63 -10.56 31.98 11.34
CA SER A 63 -9.65 33.12 11.44
C SER A 63 -9.91 34.21 10.39
N PHE A 64 -10.41 33.84 9.22
CA PHE A 64 -10.81 34.78 8.14
C PHE A 64 -12.30 35.15 8.19
N GLY A 65 -13.06 34.67 9.17
CA GLY A 65 -14.49 34.99 9.33
C GLY A 65 -15.42 34.32 8.31
N TRP A 66 -14.95 33.37 7.50
CA TRP A 66 -15.73 32.69 6.45
C TRP A 66 -16.85 31.78 6.98
N TRP A 67 -16.78 31.34 8.24
CA TRP A 67 -17.85 30.56 8.90
C TRP A 67 -18.78 31.42 9.75
N GLY A 68 -18.56 32.73 9.80
CA GLY A 68 -19.50 33.64 10.44
C GLY A 68 -20.77 33.71 9.60
N LEU A 69 -21.81 32.98 10.02
CA LEU A 69 -23.18 33.32 9.64
C LEU A 69 -23.48 34.67 10.31
N SER A 70 -23.63 35.72 9.50
CA SER A 70 -24.11 37.04 9.97
C SER A 70 -25.49 36.93 10.61
#